data_AF-A0A0L6U9S4-F1
#
_entry.id   AF-A0A0L6U9S4-F1
#
_cell.length_a   1.000
_cell.length_b   1.000
_cell.length_c   1.000
_cell.angle_alpha   90.00
_cell.angle_beta   90.00
_cell.angle_gamma   90.00
#
_symmetry.space_group_name_H-M   'P 1'
#
loop_
_entity.id
_entity.type
_entity.pdbx_description
1 polymer ?
#
loop_
_entity_poly.entity_id
_entity_poly.type
_entity_poly.pdbx_seq_one_letter_code
_entity_poly.pdbx_strand_id
1 'polypeptide(L)'
;MPPQTRSMANKVAIDMDSPALSKFLSNPNSYVSYVSPQLLSDGTNISAWLDSLDDLAILVFGVRRFCAEQSNFQLLTSTMDRSLLHVVKSTIAMDLKPIVKDSLLAWEAIEVLRKNFHKSVRSRQLELLSNLIHLDSTPNAAHFNRFFSTIRTSASGSDCAA
;
A
#
# COMPACT_ATOMS: atom_id res chain seq x y z
N MET A 1 -10.21 -17.51 45.22
CA MET A 1 -10.11 -16.29 44.37
C MET A 1 -10.45 -16.69 42.95
N PRO A 2 -11.49 -16.15 42.31
CA PRO A 2 -11.64 -16.29 40.88
C PRO A 2 -10.67 -15.33 40.17
N PRO A 3 -10.15 -15.69 38.98
CA PRO A 3 -9.26 -14.81 38.23
C PRO A 3 -10.07 -13.65 37.67
N GLN A 4 -9.54 -12.43 37.84
CA GLN A 4 -10.11 -11.21 37.27
C GLN A 4 -10.22 -11.36 35.74
N THR A 5 -11.43 -11.21 35.24
CA THR A 5 -11.71 -10.88 33.84
C THR A 5 -10.93 -9.62 33.48
N ARG A 6 -9.83 -9.79 32.73
CA ARG A 6 -9.25 -8.69 31.94
C ARG A 6 -10.24 -8.36 30.83
N SER A 7 -11.20 -7.51 31.18
CA SER A 7 -12.19 -6.96 30.28
C SER A 7 -11.60 -5.76 29.54
N MET A 8 -11.99 -5.66 28.27
CA MET A 8 -11.87 -4.54 27.34
C MET A 8 -10.52 -4.41 26.60
N ALA A 9 -10.45 -5.14 25.48
CA ALA A 9 -9.78 -4.62 24.30
C ALA A 9 -10.32 -3.20 24.02
N ASN A 10 -9.47 -2.18 24.18
CA ASN A 10 -9.75 -0.84 23.69
C ASN A 10 -9.94 -0.91 22.17
N LYS A 11 -11.17 -1.11 21.72
CA LYS A 11 -11.53 -0.94 20.31
C LYS A 11 -11.38 0.54 20.01
N VAL A 12 -10.33 0.91 19.28
CA VAL A 12 -10.11 2.29 18.84
C VAL A 12 -11.36 2.71 18.06
N ALA A 13 -12.11 3.66 18.60
CA ALA A 13 -13.28 4.21 17.95
C ALA A 13 -12.86 5.43 17.12
N ILE A 14 -13.45 5.58 15.94
CA ILE A 14 -13.24 6.76 15.09
C ILE A 14 -13.96 7.94 15.73
N ASP A 15 -13.25 9.05 15.90
CA ASP A 15 -13.85 10.31 16.34
C ASP A 15 -14.68 10.93 15.21
N MET A 16 -16.00 10.79 15.30
CA MET A 16 -16.96 11.25 14.29
C MET A 16 -17.03 12.78 14.20
N ASP A 17 -16.63 13.50 15.25
CA ASP A 17 -16.67 14.96 15.33
C ASP A 17 -15.33 15.60 14.91
N SER A 18 -14.37 14.77 14.47
CA SER A 18 -13.06 15.23 14.02
C SER A 18 -13.14 16.23 12.84
N PRO A 19 -12.52 17.41 12.96
CA PRO A 19 -12.40 18.35 11.84
C PRO A 19 -11.65 17.78 10.63
N ALA A 20 -10.71 16.84 10.86
CA ALA A 20 -9.97 16.19 9.78
C ALA A 20 -10.88 15.24 9.00
N LEU A 21 -11.71 14.47 9.72
CA LEU A 21 -12.68 13.56 9.13
C LEU A 21 -13.72 14.31 8.29
N SER A 22 -14.31 15.38 8.83
CA SER A 22 -15.31 16.18 8.09
C SER A 22 -14.75 16.82 6.81
N LYS A 23 -13.51 17.34 6.86
CA LYS A 23 -12.80 17.84 5.66
C LYS A 23 -12.54 16.73 4.64
N PHE A 24 -12.11 15.55 5.11
CA PHE A 24 -11.88 14.40 4.25
C PHE A 24 -13.17 13.94 3.55
N LEU A 25 -14.27 13.84 4.29
CA LEU A 25 -15.55 13.40 3.75
C LEU A 25 -16.18 14.41 2.78
N SER A 26 -15.95 15.72 2.98
CA SER A 26 -16.48 16.76 2.09
C SER A 26 -15.71 16.87 0.77
N ASN A 27 -14.41 16.60 0.76
CA ASN A 27 -13.59 16.62 -0.46
C ASN A 27 -12.43 15.63 -0.41
N PRO A 28 -12.68 14.32 -0.63
CA PRO A 28 -11.63 13.30 -0.56
C PRO A 28 -10.55 13.51 -1.64
N ASN A 29 -10.88 14.14 -2.76
CA ASN A 29 -9.93 14.41 -3.84
C ASN A 29 -8.78 15.34 -3.38
N SER A 30 -9.01 16.21 -2.39
CA SER A 30 -7.97 17.08 -1.82
C SER A 30 -6.86 16.31 -1.09
N TYR A 31 -7.09 15.03 -0.77
CA TYR A 31 -6.14 14.16 -0.08
C TYR A 31 -5.41 13.20 -1.04
N VAL A 32 -5.72 13.21 -2.33
CA VAL A 32 -5.05 12.33 -3.31
C VAL A 32 -3.54 12.60 -3.36
N SER A 33 -3.13 13.86 -3.27
CA SER A 33 -1.71 14.23 -3.22
C SER A 33 -1.01 13.86 -1.92
N TYR A 34 -1.75 13.58 -0.85
CA TYR A 34 -1.20 13.11 0.43
C TYR A 34 -0.70 11.66 0.32
N VAL A 35 -1.33 10.86 -0.55
CA VAL A 35 -0.90 9.50 -0.84
C VAL A 35 0.15 9.53 -1.94
N SER A 36 1.39 9.68 -1.51
CA SER A 36 2.57 9.74 -2.37
C SER A 36 3.65 8.78 -1.85
N PRO A 37 4.36 8.07 -2.73
CA PRO A 37 4.26 8.08 -4.20
C PRO A 37 3.07 7.26 -4.75
N GLN A 38 2.70 7.52 -6.01
CA GLN A 38 1.67 6.75 -6.74
C GLN A 38 2.11 5.28 -6.90
N LEU A 39 1.16 4.34 -6.80
CA LEU A 39 1.40 2.93 -7.13
C LEU A 39 1.47 2.73 -8.65
N LEU A 40 2.62 2.25 -9.14
CA LEU A 40 2.86 2.03 -10.57
C LEU A 40 2.40 0.66 -11.05
N SER A 41 2.23 0.52 -12.37
CA SER A 41 1.67 -0.68 -13.01
C SER A 41 2.48 -1.97 -12.78
N ASP A 42 3.76 -1.87 -12.44
CA ASP A 42 4.64 -3.01 -12.13
C ASP A 42 4.68 -3.38 -10.63
N GLY A 43 3.94 -2.62 -9.80
CA GLY A 43 3.92 -2.77 -8.35
C GLY A 43 5.00 -1.96 -7.63
N THR A 44 5.80 -1.17 -8.36
CA THR A 44 6.70 -0.20 -7.75
C THR A 44 5.91 0.73 -6.84
N ASN A 45 6.47 1.00 -5.68
CA ASN A 45 5.89 1.78 -4.58
C ASN A 45 4.80 1.09 -3.75
N ILE A 46 4.47 -0.19 -3.93
CA ILE A 46 3.38 -0.82 -3.16
C ILE A 46 3.51 -0.64 -1.63
N SER A 47 4.72 -0.80 -1.07
CA SER A 47 4.94 -0.61 0.36
C SER A 47 4.77 0.86 0.76
N ALA A 48 5.47 1.78 0.10
CA ALA A 48 5.39 3.21 0.40
C ALA A 48 3.97 3.78 0.18
N TRP A 49 3.26 3.31 -0.84
CA TRP A 49 1.87 3.68 -1.12
C TRP A 49 0.91 3.19 -0.01
N LEU A 50 1.11 1.97 0.51
CA LEU A 50 0.36 1.46 1.66
C LEU A 50 0.68 2.25 2.94
N ASP A 51 1.94 2.61 3.17
CA ASP A 51 2.35 3.42 4.31
C ASP A 51 1.70 4.82 4.26
N SER A 52 1.65 5.45 3.08
CA SER A 52 0.99 6.75 2.90
C SER A 52 -0.54 6.68 3.06
N LEU A 53 -1.16 5.54 2.73
CA LEU A 53 -2.57 5.28 3.07
C LEU A 53 -2.79 5.11 4.58
N ASP A 54 -1.86 4.45 5.27
CA ASP A 54 -1.89 4.34 6.73
C ASP A 54 -1.73 5.71 7.40
N ASP A 55 -0.84 6.56 6.91
CA ASP A 55 -0.68 7.93 7.40
C ASP A 55 -1.94 8.77 7.18
N LEU A 56 -2.60 8.61 6.02
CA LEU A 56 -3.89 9.23 5.77
C LEU A 56 -4.94 8.73 6.78
N ALA A 57 -5.01 7.41 7.01
CA ALA A 57 -5.96 6.81 7.94
C ALA A 57 -5.72 7.25 9.41
N ILE A 58 -4.46 7.42 9.82
CA ILE A 58 -4.13 8.01 11.12
C ILE A 58 -4.65 9.45 11.19
N LEU A 59 -4.44 10.24 10.13
CA LEU A 59 -4.86 11.63 10.09
C LEU A 59 -6.39 11.79 10.16
N VAL A 60 -7.14 11.00 9.39
CA VAL A 60 -8.58 11.20 9.21
C VAL A 60 -9.45 10.30 10.08
N PHE A 61 -8.96 9.12 10.46
CA PHE A 61 -9.70 8.16 11.30
C PHE A 61 -9.08 7.96 12.69
N GLY A 62 -7.85 8.40 12.93
CA GLY A 62 -7.14 8.17 14.18
C GLY A 62 -6.68 6.72 14.39
N VAL A 63 -6.69 5.91 13.33
CA VAL A 63 -6.40 4.47 13.42
C VAL A 63 -5.02 4.16 12.84
N ARG A 64 -4.15 3.55 13.64
CA ARG A 64 -2.80 3.12 13.22
C ARG A 64 -2.83 1.77 12.53
N ARG A 65 -1.90 1.53 11.59
CA ARG A 65 -1.77 0.27 10.84
C ARG A 65 -3.11 -0.16 10.22
N PHE A 66 -3.82 0.81 9.67
CA PHE A 66 -5.19 0.67 9.19
C PHE A 66 -5.28 -0.39 8.09
N CYS A 67 -4.39 -0.31 7.10
CA CYS A 67 -4.30 -1.22 5.96
C CYS A 67 -3.75 -2.61 6.31
N ALA A 68 -3.26 -2.85 7.54
CA ALA A 68 -2.74 -4.16 7.93
C ALA A 68 -3.85 -5.19 8.16
N GLU A 69 -5.00 -4.75 8.68
CA GLU A 69 -6.07 -5.64 9.17
C GLU A 69 -7.43 -5.26 8.55
N GLN A 70 -8.12 -6.25 7.98
CA GLN A 70 -9.47 -6.06 7.41
C GLN A 70 -10.47 -5.54 8.45
N SER A 71 -10.31 -5.93 9.71
CA SER A 71 -11.21 -5.55 10.81
C SER A 71 -11.26 -4.03 11.05
N ASN A 72 -10.20 -3.29 10.69
CA ASN A 72 -10.18 -1.83 10.77
C ASN A 72 -11.16 -1.18 9.79
N PHE A 73 -11.37 -1.79 8.62
CA PHE A 73 -12.34 -1.29 7.62
C PHE A 73 -13.79 -1.48 8.08
N GLN A 74 -14.05 -2.42 9.00
CA GLN A 74 -15.37 -2.59 9.62
C GLN A 74 -15.74 -1.44 10.56
N LEU A 75 -14.79 -0.56 10.91
CA LEU A 75 -15.05 0.66 11.67
C LEU A 75 -15.63 1.77 10.78
N LEU A 76 -15.46 1.67 9.46
CA LEU A 76 -15.87 2.71 8.53
C LEU A 76 -17.38 2.68 8.30
N THR A 77 -17.97 3.87 8.22
CA THR A 77 -19.30 4.03 7.60
C THR A 77 -19.19 3.87 6.08
N SER A 78 -20.33 3.61 5.42
CA SER A 78 -20.37 3.50 3.94
C SER A 78 -19.80 4.74 3.23
N THR A 79 -20.02 5.94 3.80
CA THR A 79 -19.47 7.19 3.24
C THR A 79 -17.96 7.25 3.40
N MET A 80 -17.41 6.87 4.56
CA MET A 80 -15.97 6.83 4.80
C MET A 80 -15.27 5.84 3.88
N ASP A 81 -15.82 4.64 3.74
CA ASP A 81 -15.26 3.61 2.88
C ASP A 81 -15.28 4.06 1.41
N ARG A 82 -16.38 4.67 0.95
CA ARG A 82 -16.45 5.20 -0.42
C ARG A 82 -15.45 6.34 -0.67
N SER A 83 -15.26 7.24 0.30
CA SER A 83 -14.26 8.31 0.21
C SER A 83 -12.83 7.75 0.16
N LEU A 84 -12.53 6.72 0.97
CA LEU A 84 -11.23 6.05 0.93
C LEU A 84 -11.03 5.28 -0.37
N LEU A 85 -12.04 4.56 -0.86
CA LEU A 85 -12.01 3.86 -2.14
C LEU A 85 -11.74 4.82 -3.30
N HIS A 86 -12.31 6.03 -3.26
CA HIS A 86 -12.00 7.08 -4.22
C HIS A 86 -10.52 7.44 -4.20
N VAL A 87 -9.94 7.69 -3.01
CA VAL A 87 -8.49 7.98 -2.89
C VAL A 87 -7.65 6.82 -3.41
N VAL A 88 -7.97 5.57 -3.05
CA VAL A 88 -7.28 4.38 -3.56
C VAL A 88 -7.31 4.35 -5.09
N LYS A 89 -8.48 4.49 -5.72
CA LYS A 89 -8.61 4.47 -7.20
C LYS A 89 -7.92 5.66 -7.88
N SER A 90 -7.78 6.79 -7.20
CA SER A 90 -7.15 8.01 -7.73
C SER A 90 -5.62 8.01 -7.60
N THR A 91 -5.06 7.17 -6.73
CA THR A 91 -3.63 7.16 -6.36
C THR A 91 -2.87 5.96 -6.93
N ILE A 92 -3.51 5.21 -7.84
CA ILE A 92 -2.89 4.14 -8.62
C ILE A 92 -2.69 4.57 -10.08
N ALA A 93 -1.76 3.93 -10.77
CA ALA A 93 -1.55 4.11 -12.20
C ALA A 93 -2.81 3.77 -13.00
N MET A 94 -2.96 4.43 -14.16
CA MET A 94 -4.14 4.28 -15.01
C MET A 94 -4.40 2.83 -15.44
N ASP A 95 -3.34 2.06 -15.69
CA ASP A 95 -3.45 0.67 -16.13
C ASP A 95 -3.95 -0.29 -15.04
N LEU A 96 -3.92 0.14 -13.78
CA LEU A 96 -4.42 -0.63 -12.64
C LEU A 96 -5.90 -0.40 -12.37
N LYS A 97 -6.47 0.69 -12.89
CA LYS A 97 -7.89 1.03 -12.70
C LYS A 97 -8.85 -0.05 -13.19
N PRO A 98 -8.64 -0.73 -14.34
CA PRO A 98 -9.49 -1.84 -14.77
C PRO A 98 -9.55 -2.99 -13.76
N ILE A 99 -8.43 -3.26 -13.06
CA ILE A 99 -8.30 -4.40 -12.13
C ILE A 99 -9.15 -4.16 -10.87
N VAL A 100 -9.26 -2.91 -10.42
CA VAL A 100 -10.04 -2.52 -9.23
C VAL A 100 -11.41 -1.92 -9.58
N LYS A 101 -11.82 -1.95 -10.86
CA LYS A 101 -13.03 -1.27 -11.33
C LYS A 101 -14.26 -1.68 -10.53
N ASP A 102 -14.43 -2.99 -10.36
CA ASP A 102 -15.60 -3.61 -9.74
C ASP A 102 -15.50 -3.72 -8.21
N SER A 103 -14.36 -3.32 -7.62
CA SER A 103 -14.23 -3.23 -6.16
C SER A 103 -15.20 -2.19 -5.62
N LEU A 104 -16.07 -2.64 -4.71
CA LEU A 104 -17.09 -1.82 -4.06
C LEU A 104 -16.62 -1.27 -2.72
N LEU A 105 -15.64 -1.94 -2.11
CA LEU A 105 -15.04 -1.56 -0.83
C LEU A 105 -13.56 -1.19 -0.97
N ALA A 106 -13.09 -0.28 -0.11
CA ALA A 106 -11.68 0.14 -0.10
C ALA A 106 -10.73 -1.04 0.17
N TRP A 107 -11.08 -1.91 1.13
CA TRP A 107 -10.30 -3.11 1.43
C TRP A 107 -10.18 -4.04 0.23
N GLU A 108 -11.28 -4.28 -0.49
CA GLU A 108 -11.29 -5.17 -1.66
C GLU A 108 -10.33 -4.67 -2.74
N ALA A 109 -10.35 -3.35 -3.02
CA ALA A 109 -9.44 -2.75 -3.98
C ALA A 109 -7.96 -2.94 -3.57
N ILE A 110 -7.64 -2.68 -2.29
CA ILE A 110 -6.29 -2.87 -1.75
C ILE A 110 -5.86 -4.34 -1.82
N GLU A 111 -6.76 -5.26 -1.47
CA GLU A 111 -6.47 -6.70 -1.48
C GLU A 111 -6.24 -7.22 -2.91
N VAL A 112 -7.05 -6.77 -3.87
CA VAL A 112 -6.86 -7.07 -5.29
C VAL A 112 -5.47 -6.58 -5.76
N LEU A 113 -5.10 -5.34 -5.44
CA LEU A 113 -3.78 -4.80 -5.79
C LEU A 113 -2.65 -5.63 -5.15
N ARG A 114 -2.73 -5.91 -3.84
CA ARG A 114 -1.74 -6.75 -3.13
C ARG A 114 -1.57 -8.11 -3.79
N LYS A 115 -2.66 -8.80 -4.13
CA LYS A 115 -2.61 -10.14 -4.77
C LYS A 115 -1.96 -10.08 -6.16
N ASN A 116 -2.20 -9.02 -6.93
CA ASN A 116 -1.60 -8.84 -8.24
C ASN A 116 -0.08 -8.61 -8.17
N PHE A 117 0.40 -7.93 -7.13
CA PHE A 117 1.83 -7.61 -6.97
C PHE A 117 2.61 -8.56 -6.05
N HIS A 118 1.93 -9.43 -5.29
CA HIS A 118 2.59 -10.47 -4.49
C HIS A 118 3.42 -11.43 -5.38
N LYS A 119 3.02 -11.65 -6.63
CA LYS A 119 3.80 -12.48 -7.58
C LYS A 119 4.96 -11.73 -8.22
N SER A 120 4.84 -10.43 -8.48
CA SER A 120 5.92 -9.66 -9.13
C SER A 120 7.15 -9.54 -8.23
N VAL A 121 6.96 -9.40 -6.91
CA VAL A 121 8.05 -9.39 -5.92
C VAL A 121 8.77 -10.74 -5.86
N ARG A 122 8.03 -11.87 -5.75
CA ARG A 122 8.63 -13.21 -5.70
C ARG A 122 9.33 -13.57 -7.02
N SER A 123 8.72 -13.27 -8.17
CA SER A 123 9.32 -13.52 -9.47
C SER A 123 10.61 -12.73 -9.66
N ARG A 124 10.66 -11.47 -9.20
CA ARG A 124 11.86 -10.62 -9.29
C ARG A 124 12.94 -11.02 -8.28
N GLN A 125 12.55 -11.46 -7.08
CA GLN A 125 13.46 -12.07 -6.11
C GLN A 125 14.06 -13.39 -6.64
N LEU A 126 13.25 -14.23 -7.30
CA LEU A 126 13.72 -15.45 -7.96
C LEU A 126 14.62 -15.14 -9.15
N GLU A 127 14.34 -14.09 -9.92
CA GLU A 127 15.21 -13.61 -10.99
C GLU A 127 16.57 -13.13 -10.44
N LEU A 128 16.56 -12.39 -9.32
CA LEU A 128 17.78 -11.99 -8.61
C LEU A 128 18.58 -13.19 -8.12
N LEU A 129 17.92 -14.19 -7.51
CA LEU A 129 18.56 -15.43 -7.06
C LEU A 129 19.13 -16.24 -8.23
N SER A 130 18.38 -16.35 -9.33
CA SER A 130 18.83 -17.02 -10.56
C SER A 130 20.07 -16.33 -11.13
N ASN A 131 20.06 -14.99 -11.22
CA ASN A 131 21.20 -14.21 -11.69
C ASN A 131 22.43 -14.36 -10.77
N LEU A 132 22.24 -14.47 -9.45
CA LEU A 132 23.32 -14.74 -8.49
C LEU A 132 23.96 -16.12 -8.70
N ILE A 133 23.15 -17.15 -8.92
CA ILE A 133 23.62 -18.52 -9.19
C ILE A 133 24.45 -18.56 -10.49
N HIS A 134 24.03 -17.78 -11.50
CA HIS A 134 24.75 -17.68 -12.78
C HIS A 134 26.05 -16.85 -12.71
N LEU A 135 26.20 -15.96 -11.72
CA LEU A 135 27.45 -15.23 -11.49
C LEU A 135 28.56 -16.14 -10.94
N ASP A 136 28.21 -17.15 -10.15
CA ASP A 136 29.15 -18.09 -9.52
C ASP A 136 29.73 -19.10 -10.54
N SER A 137 29.01 -19.39 -11.61
CA SER A 137 29.33 -20.47 -12.54
C SER A 137 30.21 -20.07 -13.72
N THR A 138 30.30 -18.78 -14.08
CA THR A 138 31.36 -18.16 -14.91
C THR A 138 31.07 -16.66 -15.03
N PRO A 139 31.67 -15.82 -14.18
CA PRO A 139 31.37 -14.39 -14.18
C PRO A 139 31.88 -13.73 -15.47
N ASN A 140 30.98 -13.14 -16.25
CA ASN A 140 31.33 -12.24 -17.36
C ASN A 140 30.64 -10.89 -17.18
N ALA A 141 31.12 -9.86 -17.88
CA ALA A 141 30.61 -8.50 -17.75
C ALA A 141 29.10 -8.38 -18.05
N ALA A 142 28.55 -9.21 -18.94
CA ALA A 142 27.11 -9.24 -19.24
C ALA A 142 26.28 -9.75 -18.05
N HIS A 143 26.76 -10.76 -17.32
CA HIS A 143 26.10 -11.26 -16.11
C HIS A 143 26.09 -10.21 -14.99
N PHE A 144 27.21 -9.52 -14.79
CA PHE A 144 27.28 -8.40 -13.84
C PHE A 144 26.37 -7.25 -14.25
N ASN A 145 26.41 -6.83 -15.51
CA ASN A 145 25.55 -5.75 -16.00
C ASN A 145 24.07 -6.07 -15.85
N ARG A 146 23.68 -7.33 -16.09
CA ARG A 146 22.30 -7.80 -15.90
C ARG A 146 21.91 -7.77 -14.41
N PHE A 147 22.73 -8.35 -13.55
CA PHE A 147 22.51 -8.35 -12.10
C PHE A 147 22.41 -6.93 -11.52
N PHE A 148 23.35 -6.05 -11.85
CA PHE A 148 23.34 -4.66 -11.39
C PHE A 148 22.23 -3.83 -12.03
N SER A 149 21.74 -4.16 -13.23
CA SER A 149 20.54 -3.51 -13.79
C SER A 149 19.27 -3.91 -13.02
N THR A 150 19.15 -5.19 -12.65
CA THR A 150 18.05 -5.67 -11.80
C THR A 150 18.14 -5.08 -10.38
N ILE A 151 19.34 -4.93 -9.82
CA ILE A 151 19.55 -4.23 -8.54
C ILE A 151 19.28 -2.73 -8.65
N ARG A 152 19.77 -2.06 -9.69
CA ARG A 152 19.60 -0.62 -9.87
C ARG A 152 18.12 -0.24 -10.01
N THR A 153 17.35 -1.07 -10.70
CA THR A 153 15.89 -0.92 -10.75
C THR A 153 15.19 -1.29 -9.44
N SER A 154 15.86 -1.96 -8.51
CA SER A 154 15.38 -2.19 -7.13
C SER A 154 15.87 -1.15 -6.11
N ALA A 155 16.95 -0.42 -6.41
CA ALA A 155 17.64 0.51 -5.50
C ALA A 155 17.40 1.99 -5.86
N SER A 156 16.84 2.31 -7.03
CA SER A 156 16.48 3.69 -7.43
C SER A 156 15.26 4.27 -6.69
N GLY A 157 14.98 3.79 -5.48
CA GLY A 157 14.10 4.40 -4.49
C GLY A 157 14.85 5.28 -3.47
N SER A 158 16.11 5.62 -3.73
CA SER A 158 16.87 6.57 -2.90
C SER A 158 17.83 7.38 -3.78
N ASP A 159 17.45 8.64 -4.06
CA ASP A 159 18.22 9.89 -4.23
C ASP A 159 19.59 9.84 -4.95
N CYS A 160 20.05 10.82 -5.73
CA CYS A 160 19.68 12.22 -5.92
C CYS A 160 20.37 12.75 -7.18
N ALA A 161 19.95 13.93 -7.61
CA ALA A 161 20.55 14.76 -8.64
C ALA A 161 22.06 15.01 -8.46
N ALA A 162 22.80 14.92 -9.57
CA ALA A 162 23.71 15.94 -10.09
C ALA A 162 24.07 15.58 -11.55
#